data_AF-A0A158QFS2-F1
#
_entry.id   AF-A0A158QFS2-F1
#
_cell.length_a   1.000
_cell.length_b   1.000
_cell.length_c   1.000
_cell.angle_alpha   90.00
_cell.angle_beta   90.00
_cell.angle_gamma   90.00
#
_symmetry.space_group_name_H-M   'P 1'
#
loop_
_entity.id
_entity.type
_entity.pdbx_description
1 polymer ?
#
loop_
_entity_poly.entity_id
_entity_poly.type
_entity_poly.pdbx_seq_one_letter_code
_entity_poly.pdbx_strand_id
1 'polypeptide(L)'
;MADPDGDFSKRHGTRVFKKSSPNGKLTAYLSKRDFLDHLTHVDPIEGVVLVDESYVKNRRVFVHVLAAFRYGREDLDVLGLSFRKDLFLASAQIYPPQQPYVDDLPTNPIPIIAVASYNSGNKRRGSSIYEEESSTENASGTQDEVKALTRLQERLLKKLGSGAYPFFFELPFATPASVTLQPGPSDSGKPCGVDYELRAYIAEECDEKPQSRGGNLIESQPEDPERQKALNLV
;
A
#
# COMPACT_ATOMS: atom_id res chain seq x y z
N MET A 1 -26.48 -7.57 -53.04
CA MET A 1 -25.13 -8.02 -52.64
C MET A 1 -24.40 -6.77 -52.19
N ALA A 2 -24.36 -6.55 -50.88
CA ALA A 2 -23.68 -5.43 -50.25
C ALA A 2 -23.25 -5.93 -48.87
N ASP A 3 -21.94 -6.07 -48.67
CA ASP A 3 -21.32 -6.35 -47.38
C ASP A 3 -21.28 -5.05 -46.56
N PRO A 4 -21.65 -5.08 -45.27
CA PRO A 4 -21.24 -4.04 -44.34
C PRO A 4 -20.14 -4.61 -43.45
N ASP A 5 -18.89 -4.22 -43.74
CA ASP A 5 -17.76 -4.37 -42.85
C ASP A 5 -18.08 -3.68 -41.51
N GLY A 6 -18.30 -4.52 -40.48
CA GLY A 6 -18.36 -4.08 -39.10
C GLY A 6 -16.98 -3.62 -38.65
N ASP A 7 -16.83 -2.31 -38.51
CA ASP A 7 -15.70 -1.65 -37.85
C ASP A 7 -15.47 -2.29 -36.47
N PHE A 8 -14.49 -3.21 -36.41
CA PHE A 8 -13.91 -3.68 -35.17
C PHE A 8 -13.13 -2.52 -34.56
N SER A 9 -13.86 -1.62 -33.91
CA SER A 9 -13.32 -0.62 -33.00
C SER A 9 -12.36 -1.33 -32.04
N LYS A 10 -11.07 -1.20 -32.35
CA LYS A 10 -9.95 -1.78 -31.61
C LYS A 10 -9.93 -1.09 -30.26
N ARG A 11 -10.71 -1.62 -29.31
CA ARG A 11 -10.74 -1.16 -27.92
C ARG A 11 -9.30 -1.19 -27.44
N HIS A 12 -8.71 -0.01 -27.25
CA HIS A 12 -7.36 0.09 -26.74
C HIS A 12 -7.35 -0.57 -25.36
N GLY A 13 -6.55 -1.63 -25.20
CA GLY A 13 -6.50 -2.37 -23.95
C GLY A 13 -6.14 -1.44 -22.79
N THR A 14 -6.84 -1.57 -21.66
CA THR A 14 -6.53 -0.78 -20.46
C THR A 14 -5.07 -0.93 -20.10
N ARG A 15 -4.34 0.19 -19.98
CA ARG A 15 -2.93 0.21 -19.56
C ARG A 15 -2.84 -0.38 -18.14
N VAL A 16 -1.83 -1.22 -17.91
CA VAL A 16 -1.53 -1.82 -16.60
C VAL A 16 -0.05 -1.60 -16.31
N PHE A 17 0.25 -1.14 -15.11
CA PHE A 17 1.61 -0.98 -14.61
C PHE A 17 2.01 -2.25 -13.86
N LYS A 18 3.28 -2.64 -13.95
CA LYS A 18 3.78 -3.79 -13.21
C LYS A 18 5.19 -3.55 -12.69
N LYS A 19 5.52 -4.12 -11.54
CA LYS A 19 6.87 -4.16 -11.00
C LYS A 19 7.14 -5.54 -10.40
N SER A 20 8.25 -6.14 -10.80
CA SER A 20 8.70 -7.45 -10.29
C SER A 20 9.78 -7.27 -9.24
N SER A 21 9.77 -8.15 -8.24
CA SER A 21 10.84 -8.22 -7.24
C SER A 21 12.16 -8.51 -7.95
N PRO A 22 13.30 -8.12 -7.37
CA PRO A 22 14.61 -8.34 -8.03
C PRO A 22 14.91 -9.81 -8.36
N ASN A 23 14.35 -10.75 -7.59
CA ASN A 23 14.44 -12.19 -7.85
C ASN A 23 13.27 -12.76 -8.70
N GLY A 24 12.34 -11.91 -9.14
CA GLY A 24 11.19 -12.26 -9.97
C GLY A 24 10.07 -13.06 -9.28
N LYS A 25 10.18 -13.30 -7.97
CA LYS A 25 9.25 -14.16 -7.20
C LYS A 25 7.95 -13.51 -6.79
N LEU A 26 7.91 -12.17 -6.78
CA LEU A 26 6.70 -11.39 -6.65
C LEU A 26 6.59 -10.43 -7.84
N THR A 27 5.38 -10.23 -8.37
CA THR A 27 5.12 -9.15 -9.32
C THR A 27 3.81 -8.46 -9.00
N ALA A 28 3.86 -7.17 -8.67
CA ALA A 28 2.66 -6.36 -8.44
C ALA A 28 2.16 -5.75 -9.76
N TYR A 29 0.84 -5.71 -9.94
CA TYR A 29 0.14 -5.10 -11.07
C TYR A 29 -0.87 -4.05 -10.58
N LEU A 30 -0.87 -2.86 -11.18
CA LEU A 30 -1.75 -1.74 -10.86
C LEU A 30 -2.44 -1.19 -12.12
N SER A 31 -3.67 -0.68 -11.99
CA SER A 31 -4.34 0.08 -13.07
C SER A 31 -3.73 1.46 -13.27
N LYS A 32 -3.32 2.12 -12.19
CA LYS A 32 -2.84 3.51 -12.19
C LYS A 32 -1.73 3.74 -11.17
N ARG A 33 -1.03 4.85 -11.34
CA ARG A 33 0.01 5.35 -10.41
C ARG A 33 -0.39 6.65 -9.74
N ASP A 34 -1.24 7.44 -10.41
CA ASP A 34 -1.83 8.65 -9.87
C ASP A 34 -3.24 8.33 -9.34
N PHE A 35 -3.48 8.65 -8.07
CA PHE A 35 -4.76 8.46 -7.39
C PHE A 35 -5.30 9.84 -7.02
N LEU A 36 -6.50 10.16 -7.52
CA LEU A 36 -7.10 11.47 -7.32
C LEU A 36 -7.80 11.56 -5.96
N ASP A 37 -7.58 12.67 -5.27
CA ASP A 37 -8.31 13.06 -4.07
C ASP A 37 -9.51 13.94 -4.46
N HIS A 38 -10.72 13.46 -4.18
CA HIS A 38 -11.99 14.11 -4.50
C HIS A 38 -12.59 14.87 -3.30
N LEU A 39 -11.79 15.21 -2.28
CA LEU A 39 -12.16 15.86 -0.99
C LEU A 39 -13.05 15.02 -0.07
N THR A 40 -13.90 14.18 -0.64
CA THR A 40 -14.80 13.26 0.06
C THR A 40 -14.23 11.85 0.17
N HIS A 41 -13.41 11.47 -0.81
CA HIS A 41 -12.76 10.18 -0.90
C HIS A 41 -11.53 10.29 -1.81
N VAL A 42 -10.57 9.38 -1.61
CA VAL A 42 -9.49 9.18 -2.56
C VAL A 42 -9.83 7.99 -3.43
N ASP A 43 -9.50 8.08 -4.71
CA ASP A 43 -9.51 6.96 -5.64
C ASP A 43 -8.88 5.70 -5.01
N PRO A 44 -9.58 4.55 -4.99
CA PRO A 44 -9.05 3.35 -4.34
C PRO A 44 -7.83 2.79 -5.06
N ILE A 45 -6.94 2.16 -4.29
CA ILE A 45 -5.75 1.48 -4.77
C ILE A 45 -6.09 0.01 -4.98
N GLU A 46 -6.26 -0.38 -6.24
CA GLU A 46 -6.59 -1.73 -6.66
C GLU A 46 -5.45 -2.37 -7.45
N GLY A 47 -5.21 -3.66 -7.21
CA GLY A 47 -4.22 -4.40 -7.98
C GLY A 47 -4.27 -5.91 -7.76
N VAL A 48 -3.27 -6.57 -8.34
CA VAL A 48 -3.04 -8.01 -8.22
C VAL A 48 -1.56 -8.26 -8.01
N VAL A 49 -1.21 -9.17 -7.11
CA VAL A 49 0.15 -9.67 -6.92
C VAL A 49 0.23 -11.09 -7.46
N LEU A 50 1.17 -11.31 -8.40
CA LEU A 50 1.58 -12.64 -8.83
C LEU A 50 2.66 -13.16 -7.87
N VAL A 51 2.43 -14.34 -7.32
CA VAL A 51 3.25 -14.98 -6.29
C VAL A 51 3.81 -16.30 -6.81
N ASP A 52 5.11 -16.50 -6.68
CA ASP A 52 5.74 -17.82 -6.86
C ASP A 52 5.66 -18.61 -5.54
N GLU A 53 4.62 -19.43 -5.41
CA GLU A 53 4.33 -20.25 -4.23
C GLU A 53 5.47 -21.21 -3.86
N SER A 54 6.23 -21.70 -4.86
CA SER A 54 7.38 -22.60 -4.64
C SER A 54 8.51 -21.92 -3.85
N TYR A 55 8.61 -20.59 -3.97
CA TYR A 55 9.58 -19.78 -3.26
C TYR A 55 9.05 -19.29 -1.91
N VAL A 56 7.76 -18.97 -1.80
CA VAL A 56 7.16 -18.48 -0.55
C VAL A 56 7.17 -19.55 0.55
N LYS A 57 6.85 -20.81 0.21
CA LYS A 57 6.79 -21.93 1.16
C LYS A 57 5.89 -21.59 2.36
N ASN A 58 6.44 -21.61 3.59
CA ASN A 58 5.71 -21.36 4.84
C ASN A 58 5.64 -19.86 5.23
N ARG A 59 6.13 -18.97 4.37
CA ARG A 59 6.10 -17.52 4.61
C ARG A 59 4.80 -16.91 4.10
N ARG A 60 4.59 -15.65 4.44
CA ARG A 60 3.41 -14.86 4.07
C ARG A 60 3.81 -13.77 3.08
N VAL A 61 2.87 -13.39 2.23
CA VAL A 61 3.01 -12.24 1.33
C VAL A 61 2.12 -11.12 1.84
N PHE A 62 2.68 -9.93 2.02
CA PHE A 62 1.97 -8.74 2.45
C PHE A 62 2.02 -7.67 1.37
N VAL A 63 0.96 -6.86 1.29
CA VAL A 63 0.95 -5.61 0.54
C VAL A 63 0.65 -4.46 1.50
N HIS A 64 1.50 -3.44 1.48
CA HIS A 64 1.41 -2.26 2.32
C HIS A 64 1.18 -1.02 1.46
N VAL A 65 0.31 -0.13 1.91
CA VAL A 65 0.27 1.27 1.48
C VAL A 65 0.74 2.11 2.65
N LEU A 66 1.88 2.78 2.50
CA LEU A 66 2.48 3.58 3.55
C LEU A 66 2.56 5.04 3.11
N ALA A 67 1.95 5.92 3.89
CA ALA A 67 2.20 7.36 3.80
C ALA A 67 3.23 7.73 4.86
N ALA A 68 4.35 8.34 4.45
CA ALA A 68 5.38 8.79 5.37
C ALA A 68 5.74 10.25 5.10
N PHE A 69 5.95 11.02 6.16
CA PHE A 69 6.67 12.27 6.06
C PHE A 69 8.16 11.99 6.10
N ARG A 70 8.91 12.53 5.15
CA ARG A 70 10.37 12.46 5.10
C ARG A 70 10.97 13.86 5.14
N TYR A 71 12.05 14.01 5.88
CA TYR A 71 12.95 15.16 5.84
C TYR A 71 14.37 14.63 5.74
N GLY A 72 15.08 14.99 4.68
CA GLY A 72 16.44 14.53 4.46
C GLY A 72 16.69 13.94 3.08
N ARG A 73 17.96 13.73 2.75
CA ARG A 73 18.39 12.96 1.57
C ARG A 73 18.70 11.53 2.04
N GLU A 74 18.21 10.52 1.33
CA GLU A 74 18.42 9.10 1.68
C GLU A 74 19.91 8.69 1.62
N ASP A 75 20.75 9.49 0.93
CA ASP A 75 22.14 9.14 0.59
C ASP A 75 23.21 9.87 1.43
N LEU A 76 22.82 10.83 2.29
CA LEU A 76 23.75 11.73 3.02
C LEU A 76 23.68 11.52 4.55
N ASP A 77 23.85 10.27 4.98
CA ASP A 77 23.88 9.89 6.41
C ASP A 77 25.16 10.30 7.16
N VAL A 78 26.08 11.02 6.49
CA VAL A 78 27.37 11.42 7.09
C VAL A 78 27.22 12.50 8.18
N LEU A 79 26.05 13.15 8.29
CA LEU A 79 25.74 14.14 9.35
C LEU A 79 24.44 13.84 10.13
N GLY A 80 23.83 12.65 9.97
CA GLY A 80 22.93 12.06 10.98
C GLY A 80 21.55 12.68 11.24
N LEU A 81 21.01 13.54 10.36
CA LEU A 81 19.63 14.05 10.49
C LEU A 81 18.81 13.69 9.25
N SER A 82 18.32 12.45 9.23
CA SER A 82 17.21 11.99 8.39
C SER A 82 16.03 11.71 9.32
N PHE A 83 14.88 12.31 9.02
CA PHE A 83 13.66 12.12 9.80
C PHE A 83 12.61 11.49 8.91
N ARG A 84 12.04 10.38 9.38
CA ARG A 84 10.91 9.71 8.75
C ARG A 84 9.84 9.47 9.81
N LYS A 85 8.64 9.95 9.54
CA LYS A 85 7.47 9.67 10.37
C LYS A 85 6.40 9.01 9.53
N ASP A 86 6.08 7.77 9.86
CA ASP A 86 4.93 7.09 9.28
C ASP A 86 3.65 7.79 9.76
N LEU A 87 2.82 8.21 8.82
CA LEU A 87 1.56 8.93 9.03
C LEU A 87 0.37 7.97 8.95
N PHE A 88 0.43 7.04 8.00
CA PHE A 88 -0.60 6.06 7.72
C PHE A 88 0.04 4.79 7.18
N LEU A 89 -0.40 3.64 7.67
CA LEU A 89 -0.08 2.33 7.13
C LEU A 89 -1.37 1.52 6.97
N ALA A 90 -1.68 1.11 5.75
CA ALA A 90 -2.61 0.02 5.52
C ALA A 90 -1.85 -1.22 5.08
N SER A 91 -2.14 -2.37 5.69
CA SER A 91 -1.51 -3.65 5.40
C SER A 91 -2.54 -4.71 5.12
N ALA A 92 -2.35 -5.50 4.07
CA ALA A 92 -3.13 -6.69 3.80
C ALA A 92 -2.24 -7.91 3.61
N GLN A 93 -2.57 -9.01 4.28
CA GLN A 93 -1.97 -10.32 4.00
C GLN A 93 -2.64 -10.92 2.76
N ILE A 94 -1.84 -11.15 1.72
CA ILE A 94 -2.29 -11.61 0.42
C ILE A 94 -2.18 -13.14 0.30
N TYR A 95 -1.07 -13.70 0.78
CA TYR A 95 -0.82 -15.14 0.79
C TYR A 95 -0.30 -15.59 2.17
N PRO A 96 -0.76 -16.74 2.70
CA PRO A 96 -1.88 -17.52 2.20
C PRO A 96 -3.19 -16.71 2.29
N PRO A 97 -4.14 -16.87 1.36
CA PRO A 97 -5.41 -16.14 1.37
C PRO A 97 -6.16 -16.37 2.68
N GLN A 98 -6.60 -15.29 3.33
CA GLN A 98 -7.33 -15.37 4.60
C GLN A 98 -8.85 -15.37 4.44
N GLN A 99 -9.34 -14.93 3.29
CA GLN A 99 -10.77 -14.81 3.03
C GLN A 99 -11.30 -15.94 2.16
N PRO A 100 -12.60 -16.29 2.32
CA PRO A 100 -13.22 -17.33 1.52
C PRO A 100 -13.28 -16.91 0.05
N TYR A 101 -13.02 -17.86 -0.84
CA TYR A 101 -13.35 -17.73 -2.25
C TYR A 101 -14.88 -17.62 -2.42
N VAL A 102 -15.32 -16.73 -3.31
CA VAL A 102 -16.72 -16.62 -3.73
C VAL A 102 -16.80 -17.00 -5.20
N ASP A 103 -17.67 -17.94 -5.56
CA ASP A 103 -17.81 -18.47 -6.93
C ASP A 103 -16.46 -18.89 -7.56
N ASP A 104 -15.63 -19.61 -6.81
CA ASP A 104 -14.29 -20.06 -7.22
C ASP A 104 -13.31 -18.92 -7.62
N LEU A 105 -13.56 -17.68 -7.18
CA LEU A 105 -12.65 -16.55 -7.32
C LEU A 105 -12.15 -16.01 -5.96
N PRO A 106 -10.89 -15.54 -5.87
CA PRO A 106 -10.37 -14.94 -4.66
C PRO A 106 -11.06 -13.61 -4.38
N THR A 107 -11.25 -13.26 -3.11
CA THR A 107 -11.77 -11.96 -2.70
C THR A 107 -10.65 -11.03 -2.24
N ASN A 108 -10.93 -9.72 -2.18
CA ASN A 108 -9.97 -8.73 -1.70
C ASN A 108 -9.79 -8.81 -0.18
N PRO A 109 -8.57 -9.09 0.33
CA PRO A 109 -8.31 -9.14 1.77
C PRO A 109 -8.66 -7.81 2.44
N ILE A 110 -9.22 -7.87 3.65
CA ILE A 110 -9.53 -6.70 4.48
C ILE A 110 -8.20 -6.13 5.00
N PRO A 111 -7.84 -4.88 4.65
CA PRO A 111 -6.64 -4.26 5.17
C PRO A 111 -6.76 -3.93 6.66
N ILE A 112 -5.69 -4.18 7.41
CA ILE A 112 -5.48 -3.61 8.74
C ILE A 112 -4.94 -2.19 8.55
N ILE A 113 -5.59 -1.21 9.19
CA ILE A 113 -5.23 0.20 9.09
C ILE A 113 -4.65 0.70 10.42
N ALA A 114 -3.45 1.26 10.35
CA ALA A 114 -2.79 1.98 11.45
C ALA A 114 -2.57 3.44 11.04
N VAL A 115 -3.22 4.36 11.75
CA VAL A 115 -3.03 5.81 11.58
C VAL A 115 -2.24 6.37 12.76
N ALA A 116 -1.25 7.22 12.48
CA ALA A 116 -0.61 7.99 13.52
C ALA A 116 -1.64 9.01 14.06
N SER A 117 -2.21 8.73 15.23
CA SER A 117 -3.09 9.69 15.91
C SER A 117 -2.35 11.02 16.07
N TYR A 118 -3.00 12.11 15.69
CA TYR A 118 -2.59 13.44 16.13
C TYR A 118 -2.65 13.45 17.66
N ASN A 119 -1.55 13.84 18.32
CA ASN A 119 -1.62 14.21 19.73
C ASN A 119 -2.44 15.49 19.84
N SER A 120 -3.76 15.38 19.98
CA SER A 120 -4.54 16.48 20.54
C SER A 120 -3.99 16.77 21.92
N GLY A 121 -3.48 17.99 22.08
CA GLY A 121 -2.66 18.40 23.21
C GLY A 121 -3.23 18.00 24.56
N ASN A 122 -2.32 17.60 25.45
CA ASN A 122 -2.58 17.51 26.88
C ASN A 122 -3.08 18.87 27.40
N LYS A 123 -4.40 19.02 27.48
CA LYS A 123 -5.04 19.93 28.44
C LYS A 123 -5.93 19.10 29.36
N ARG A 124 -5.29 18.33 30.24
CA ARG A 124 -5.96 17.76 31.41
C ARG A 124 -5.69 18.66 32.61
N ARG A 125 -6.72 19.40 33.02
CA ARG A 125 -7.10 19.65 34.42
C ARG A 125 -8.51 20.25 34.44
N GLY A 126 -9.43 19.55 35.10
CA GLY A 126 -10.76 20.04 35.42
C GLY A 126 -11.86 19.06 35.10
N SER A 127 -12.24 18.26 36.10
CA SER A 127 -13.44 17.44 36.14
C SER A 127 -14.71 18.30 36.12
N SER A 128 -15.71 17.93 35.32
CA SER A 128 -17.12 18.10 35.71
C SER A 128 -18.01 17.18 34.90
N ILE A 129 -18.73 16.33 35.63
CA ILE A 129 -19.89 15.53 35.24
C ILE A 129 -21.00 16.48 34.77
N TYR A 130 -21.53 16.28 33.57
CA TYR A 130 -22.91 16.61 33.18
C TYR A 130 -23.35 15.61 32.10
N GLU A 131 -24.46 14.92 32.36
CA GLU A 131 -25.17 14.06 31.41
C GLU A 131 -26.07 14.94 30.54
N GLU A 132 -26.09 14.71 29.22
CA GLU A 132 -27.15 15.21 28.35
C GLU A 132 -27.39 14.22 27.20
N GLU A 133 -28.64 13.75 27.09
CA GLU A 133 -29.10 12.76 26.13
C GLU A 133 -29.42 13.36 24.75
N SER A 134 -29.18 12.52 23.73
CA SER A 134 -29.80 12.52 22.40
C SER A 134 -29.46 13.67 21.44
N SER A 135 -28.70 13.35 20.40
CA SER A 135 -29.28 13.25 19.05
C SER A 135 -28.29 12.57 18.11
N THR A 136 -28.87 11.75 17.26
CA THR A 136 -28.26 10.80 16.34
C THR A 136 -27.42 11.46 15.26
N GLU A 137 -26.11 11.19 15.22
CA GLU A 137 -25.33 11.08 13.98
C GLU A 137 -24.35 9.91 14.10
N ASN A 138 -24.67 8.83 13.41
CA ASN A 138 -23.89 7.61 13.33
C ASN A 138 -22.58 7.89 12.58
N ALA A 139 -21.46 8.03 13.30
CA ALA A 139 -20.13 7.80 12.73
C ALA A 139 -19.87 6.29 12.68
N SER A 140 -20.59 5.58 11.80
CA SER A 140 -20.30 4.19 11.45
C SER A 140 -19.25 4.17 10.35
N GLY A 141 -18.15 3.42 10.52
CA GLY A 141 -17.14 3.36 9.46
C GLY A 141 -15.99 2.37 9.63
N THR A 142 -16.21 1.22 10.27
CA THR A 142 -15.36 0.02 10.02
C THR A 142 -16.31 -1.11 9.65
N GLN A 143 -16.80 -1.11 8.41
CA GLN A 143 -17.52 -2.25 7.87
C GLN A 143 -16.49 -3.29 7.44
N ASP A 144 -16.42 -4.39 8.19
CA ASP A 144 -15.75 -5.65 7.84
C ASP A 144 -16.47 -6.33 6.66
N GLU A 145 -16.64 -5.62 5.54
CA GLU A 145 -17.27 -6.14 4.33
C GLU A 145 -16.20 -6.59 3.33
N VAL A 146 -16.30 -7.83 2.89
CA VAL A 146 -15.42 -8.39 1.86
C VAL A 146 -15.67 -7.66 0.54
N LYS A 147 -14.68 -6.89 0.07
CA LYS A 147 -14.78 -6.12 -1.18
C LYS A 147 -14.79 -7.05 -2.40
N ALA A 148 -15.83 -6.92 -3.23
CA ALA A 148 -15.93 -7.60 -4.51
C ALA A 148 -14.74 -7.26 -5.44
N LEU A 149 -14.44 -8.16 -6.37
CA LEU A 149 -13.39 -7.96 -7.36
C LEU A 149 -13.75 -6.84 -8.34
N THR A 150 -12.74 -6.10 -8.77
CA THR A 150 -12.90 -5.12 -9.85
C THR A 150 -12.71 -5.78 -11.21
N ARG A 151 -13.28 -5.18 -12.27
CA ARG A 151 -13.14 -5.69 -13.66
C ARG A 151 -11.68 -5.87 -14.09
N LEU A 152 -10.78 -5.04 -13.57
CA LEU A 152 -9.35 -5.17 -13.80
C LEU A 152 -8.81 -6.45 -13.15
N GLN A 153 -9.14 -6.65 -11.87
CA GLN A 153 -8.70 -7.80 -11.10
C GLN A 153 -9.19 -9.10 -11.74
N GLU A 154 -10.48 -9.21 -12.07
CA GLU A 154 -11.04 -10.38 -12.78
C GLU A 154 -10.23 -10.72 -14.05
N ARG A 155 -9.95 -9.70 -14.87
CA ARG A 155 -9.19 -9.88 -16.11
C ARG A 155 -7.74 -10.29 -15.86
N LEU A 156 -7.10 -9.74 -14.82
CA LEU A 156 -5.73 -10.08 -14.44
C LEU A 156 -5.65 -11.48 -13.84
N LEU A 157 -6.56 -11.85 -12.94
CA LEU A 157 -6.66 -13.19 -12.36
C LEU A 157 -6.82 -14.25 -13.46
N LYS A 158 -7.75 -14.02 -14.40
CA LYS A 158 -7.94 -14.90 -15.56
C LYS A 158 -6.69 -15.00 -16.46
N LYS A 159 -5.92 -13.92 -16.58
CA LYS A 159 -4.73 -13.87 -17.44
C LYS A 159 -3.48 -14.47 -16.77
N LEU A 160 -3.33 -14.29 -15.46
CA LEU A 160 -2.13 -14.62 -14.71
C LEU A 160 -2.20 -16.01 -14.07
N GLY A 161 -3.40 -16.56 -13.85
CA GLY A 161 -3.60 -17.91 -13.32
C GLY A 161 -3.64 -17.96 -11.79
N SER A 162 -3.50 -19.17 -11.24
CA SER A 162 -3.74 -19.48 -9.82
C SER A 162 -2.80 -18.79 -8.83
N GLY A 163 -1.59 -18.41 -9.26
CA GLY A 163 -0.64 -17.69 -8.42
C GLY A 163 -0.95 -16.18 -8.29
N ALA A 164 -2.08 -15.71 -8.80
CA ALA A 164 -2.45 -14.31 -8.81
C ALA A 164 -3.48 -14.01 -7.71
N TYR A 165 -3.18 -13.00 -6.90
CA TYR A 165 -3.96 -12.67 -5.70
C TYR A 165 -4.32 -11.19 -5.69
N PRO A 166 -5.61 -10.83 -5.51
CA PRO A 166 -6.09 -9.45 -5.56
C PRO A 166 -5.77 -8.70 -4.26
N PHE A 167 -5.69 -7.37 -4.36
CA PHE A 167 -5.68 -6.48 -3.20
C PHE A 167 -6.43 -5.18 -3.51
N PHE A 168 -6.97 -4.57 -2.47
CA PHE A 168 -7.72 -3.33 -2.54
C PHE A 168 -7.50 -2.51 -1.27
N PHE A 169 -7.16 -1.23 -1.41
CA PHE A 169 -7.00 -0.30 -0.29
C PHE A 169 -7.80 0.98 -0.53
N GLU A 170 -8.50 1.41 0.51
CA GLU A 170 -9.07 2.75 0.60
C GLU A 170 -8.27 3.57 1.60
N LEU A 171 -7.85 4.76 1.16
CA LEU A 171 -7.18 5.70 2.03
C LEU A 171 -8.23 6.42 2.90
N PRO A 172 -7.98 6.63 4.20
CA PRO A 172 -8.82 7.46 5.04
C PRO A 172 -9.02 8.87 4.46
N PHE A 173 -10.20 9.46 4.65
CA PHE A 173 -10.53 10.78 4.07
C PHE A 173 -9.58 11.91 4.46
N ALA A 174 -8.90 11.80 5.60
CA ALA A 174 -7.98 12.80 6.13
C ALA A 174 -6.50 12.50 5.82
N THR A 175 -6.21 11.60 4.89
CA THR A 175 -4.83 11.33 4.50
C THR A 175 -4.23 12.53 3.75
N PRO A 176 -3.01 12.96 4.09
CA PRO A 176 -2.38 14.13 3.44
C PRO A 176 -2.08 13.88 1.96
N ALA A 177 -2.19 14.89 1.11
CA ALA A 177 -1.75 14.78 -0.28
C ALA A 177 -0.22 14.54 -0.37
N SER A 178 0.21 13.85 -1.42
CA SER A 178 1.63 13.72 -1.77
C SER A 178 2.18 15.10 -2.14
N VAL A 179 3.21 15.56 -1.42
CA VAL A 179 3.82 16.87 -1.62
C VAL A 179 5.29 16.80 -1.29
N THR A 180 6.13 17.40 -2.12
CA THR A 180 7.57 17.49 -1.86
C THR A 180 8.04 18.92 -2.04
N LEU A 181 8.62 19.48 -0.99
CA LEU A 181 9.32 20.75 -0.99
C LEU A 181 10.79 20.51 -1.33
N GLN A 182 11.21 21.07 -2.46
CA GLN A 182 12.60 21.05 -2.89
C GLN A 182 13.30 22.35 -2.41
N PRO A 183 14.47 22.25 -1.78
CA PRO A 183 15.25 23.43 -1.39
C PRO A 183 15.61 24.27 -2.61
N GLY A 184 15.68 25.59 -2.44
CA GLY A 184 16.16 26.49 -3.49
C GLY A 184 17.65 26.26 -3.80
N PRO A 185 18.15 26.71 -4.96
CA PRO A 185 19.56 26.52 -5.36
C PRO A 185 20.60 27.10 -4.38
N SER A 186 20.19 28.05 -3.54
CA SER A 186 21.03 28.71 -2.52
C SER A 186 20.68 28.29 -1.10
N ASP A 187 19.72 27.37 -0.94
CA ASP A 187 19.28 26.85 0.34
C ASP A 187 20.08 25.60 0.69
N SER A 188 20.56 25.51 1.93
CA SER A 188 21.26 24.33 2.45
C SER A 188 20.29 23.31 3.06
N GLY A 189 18.99 23.61 3.07
CA GLY A 189 17.93 22.70 3.50
C GLY A 189 17.95 21.37 2.74
N LYS A 190 17.39 20.33 3.37
CA LYS A 190 17.17 19.03 2.72
C LYS A 190 15.73 18.96 2.20
N PRO A 191 15.44 18.22 1.11
CA PRO A 191 14.07 18.05 0.65
C PRO A 191 13.21 17.43 1.75
N CYS A 192 11.96 17.85 1.80
CA CYS A 192 11.00 17.32 2.75
C CYS A 192 9.61 17.22 2.13
N GLY A 193 8.82 16.27 2.60
CA GLY A 193 7.55 16.00 1.97
C GLY A 193 6.84 14.78 2.53
N VAL A 194 5.64 14.56 2.01
CA VAL A 194 4.86 13.34 2.23
C VAL A 194 4.90 12.52 0.95
N ASP A 195 5.33 11.28 1.06
CA ASP A 195 5.31 10.30 -0.02
C ASP A 195 4.42 9.11 0.32
N TYR A 196 3.84 8.51 -0.72
CA TYR A 196 3.09 7.27 -0.64
C TYR A 196 3.90 6.15 -1.28
N GLU A 197 3.94 5.02 -0.60
CA GLU A 197 4.72 3.88 -1.02
C GLU A 197 3.86 2.62 -0.95
N LEU A 198 3.56 2.04 -2.12
CA LEU A 198 2.98 0.70 -2.20
C LEU A 198 4.11 -0.33 -2.19
N ARG A 199 4.08 -1.26 -1.23
CA ARG A 199 5.08 -2.32 -1.07
C ARG A 199 4.44 -3.70 -1.13
N ALA A 200 4.97 -4.59 -1.94
CA ALA A 200 4.70 -6.03 -1.83
C ALA A 200 5.97 -6.76 -1.36
N TYR A 201 5.86 -7.63 -0.36
CA TYR A 201 7.01 -8.35 0.20
C TYR A 201 6.63 -9.70 0.83
N ILE A 202 7.63 -10.55 1.06
CA ILE A 202 7.51 -11.85 1.73
C ILE A 202 8.10 -11.73 3.13
N ALA A 203 7.38 -12.15 4.17
CA ALA A 203 7.85 -12.13 5.56
C ALA A 203 7.23 -13.29 6.36
N GLU A 204 7.78 -13.56 7.56
CA GLU A 204 7.19 -14.52 8.50
C GLU A 204 5.99 -13.91 9.24
N GLU A 205 6.09 -12.64 9.63
CA GLU A 205 5.05 -11.85 10.32
C GLU A 205 4.89 -10.45 9.67
N CYS A 206 3.78 -9.77 9.99
CA CYS A 206 3.39 -8.50 9.36
C CYS A 206 4.31 -7.31 9.73
N ASP A 207 4.90 -7.33 10.94
CA ASP A 207 5.65 -6.20 11.52
C ASP A 207 7.17 -6.27 11.32
N GLU A 208 7.65 -7.14 10.42
CA GLU A 208 9.07 -7.16 10.08
C GLU A 208 9.42 -5.90 9.26
N LYS A 209 9.95 -4.85 9.93
CA LYS A 209 10.45 -3.64 9.26
C LYS A 209 11.39 -4.09 8.13
N PRO A 210 11.09 -3.77 6.85
CA PRO A 210 11.98 -4.11 5.75
C PRO A 210 13.32 -3.43 6.01
N GLN A 211 14.35 -4.21 6.32
CA GLN A 211 15.67 -3.68 6.65
C GLN A 211 16.26 -2.98 5.41
N SER A 212 16.14 -1.66 5.36
CA SER A 212 17.01 -0.82 4.54
C SER A 212 18.40 -0.88 5.18
N ARG A 213 19.33 -1.65 4.60
CA ARG A 213 20.70 -1.76 5.10
C ARG A 213 21.46 -0.44 4.90
N GLY A 214 21.40 0.43 5.92
CA GLY A 214 22.45 1.41 6.24
C GLY A 214 23.44 0.78 7.22
N GLY A 215 24.74 0.92 6.97
CA GLY A 215 25.80 0.12 7.61
C GLY A 215 26.06 0.41 9.09
N ASN A 216 26.24 -0.66 9.89
CA ASN A 216 27.53 -1.02 10.51
C ASN A 216 27.43 -2.36 11.26
N LEU A 217 28.58 -3.04 11.27
CA LEU A 217 28.97 -4.35 11.76
C LEU A 217 28.41 -4.79 13.14
N ILE A 218 27.63 -5.88 13.20
CA ILE A 218 27.76 -6.99 14.18
C ILE A 218 27.32 -8.28 13.47
N GLU A 219 28.19 -9.29 13.51
CA GLU A 219 28.03 -10.58 12.86
C GLU A 219 27.25 -11.57 13.76
N SER A 220 26.17 -12.14 13.23
CA SER A 220 25.69 -13.47 13.62
C SER A 220 24.77 -14.04 12.54
N GLN A 221 25.14 -15.22 12.03
CA GLN A 221 24.41 -16.13 11.12
C GLN A 221 24.42 -15.77 9.62
N PRO A 222 24.45 -16.77 8.72
CA PRO A 222 24.41 -16.55 7.27
C PRO A 222 22.97 -16.18 6.89
N GLU A 223 22.59 -14.94 7.16
CA GLU A 223 21.34 -14.39 6.69
C GLU A 223 21.42 -14.19 5.18
N ASP A 224 20.60 -14.97 4.48
CA ASP A 224 20.35 -14.85 3.05
C ASP A 224 20.22 -13.36 2.66
N PRO A 225 21.12 -12.81 1.81
CA PRO A 225 21.10 -11.41 1.41
C PRO A 225 19.81 -11.02 0.64
N GLU A 226 18.91 -11.97 0.36
CA GLU A 226 17.60 -11.73 -0.25
C GLU A 226 16.45 -11.43 0.72
N ARG A 227 16.65 -11.46 2.05
CA ARG A 227 15.54 -11.52 3.03
C ARG A 227 14.50 -10.37 3.00
N GLN A 228 14.78 -9.16 2.51
CA GLN A 228 13.74 -8.12 2.42
C GLN A 228 13.93 -7.12 1.26
N LYS A 229 13.75 -7.55 0.01
CA LYS A 229 13.56 -6.58 -1.09
C LYS A 229 12.07 -6.26 -1.27
N ALA A 230 11.60 -5.28 -0.51
CA ALA A 230 10.28 -4.69 -0.70
C ALA A 230 10.17 -4.07 -2.11
N LEU A 231 9.06 -4.35 -2.79
CA LEU A 231 8.74 -3.76 -4.08
C LEU A 231 8.15 -2.37 -3.90
N ASN A 232 8.96 -1.31 -3.94
CA ASN A 232 8.44 0.06 -3.80
C ASN A 232 7.85 0.52 -5.15
N LEU A 233 6.53 0.70 -5.27
CA LEU A 233 5.95 1.41 -6.40
C LEU A 233 5.82 2.90 -6.04
N VAL A 234 6.46 3.73 -6.87
CA VAL A 234 6.32 5.19 -6.93
C VAL A 234 5.45 5.53 -8.12
#